data_AF-A0A9X1MIX5-F1
#
_entry.id   AF-A0A9X1MIX5-F1
#
_cell.length_a   1.000
_cell.length_b   1.000
_cell.length_c   1.000
_cell.angle_alpha   90.00
_cell.angle_beta   90.00
_cell.angle_gamma   90.00
#
_symmetry.space_group_name_H-M   'P 1'
#
loop_
_entity.id
_entity.type
_entity.pdbx_description
1 polymer ?
#
loop_
_entity_poly.entity_id
_entity_poly.type
_entity_poly.pdbx_seq_one_letter_code
_entity_poly.pdbx_strand_id
1 'polypeptide(L)'
;MTAAVAAEPLPITPPEPLSAVYDAVVFSSNDWASASDFAWIYGIVIGWDRAGLLEVAGRYGWSAEKIIRLRQLHRAYRKLQTAEAKLSGKQGTHG
;
A
#
# COMPACT_ATOMS: atom_id res chain seq x y z
N MET A 1 -20.62 -13.80 39.04
CA MET A 1 -19.51 -12.83 39.12
C MET A 1 -18.54 -13.16 38.01
N THR A 2 -18.60 -12.44 36.89
CA THR A 2 -17.75 -12.68 35.72
C THR A 2 -16.79 -11.50 35.63
N ALA A 3 -15.51 -11.75 35.87
CA ALA A 3 -14.48 -10.71 35.79
C ALA A 3 -14.30 -10.31 34.32
N ALA A 4 -14.54 -9.03 34.02
CA ALA A 4 -14.15 -8.44 32.74
C ALA A 4 -12.62 -8.33 32.72
N VAL A 5 -11.98 -9.07 31.82
CA VAL A 5 -10.56 -8.89 31.49
C VAL A 5 -10.44 -7.52 30.84
N ALA A 6 -9.91 -6.55 31.59
CA ALA A 6 -9.53 -5.26 31.04
C ALA A 6 -8.34 -5.48 30.10
N ALA A 7 -8.59 -5.38 28.80
CA ALA A 7 -7.53 -5.38 27.80
C ALA A 7 -6.67 -4.12 28.02
N GLU A 8 -5.38 -4.31 28.29
CA GLU A 8 -4.42 -3.20 28.29
C GLU A 8 -4.44 -2.49 26.93
N PRO A 9 -4.51 -1.14 26.90
CA PRO A 9 -4.41 -0.40 25.66
C PRO A 9 -2.99 -0.59 25.09
N LEU A 10 -2.92 -1.21 23.91
CA LEU A 10 -1.66 -1.37 23.18
C LEU A 10 -1.01 0.00 22.96
N PRO A 11 0.33 0.10 23.00
CA PRO A 11 1.04 1.33 22.69
C PRO A 11 0.66 1.79 21.27
N ILE A 12 0.03 2.97 21.19
CA ILE A 12 -0.39 3.58 19.93
C ILE A 12 0.84 4.24 19.30
N THR A 13 1.81 3.44 18.84
CA THR A 13 2.75 3.94 17.85
C THR A 13 1.94 4.23 16.58
N PRO A 14 1.98 5.47 16.05
CA PRO A 14 1.35 5.75 14.77
C PRO A 14 1.91 4.76 13.75
N PRO A 15 1.05 4.07 12.97
CA PRO A 15 1.55 3.15 11.96
C PRO A 15 2.49 3.91 11.03
N GLU A 16 3.64 3.30 10.73
CA GLU A 16 4.57 3.81 9.72
C GLU A 16 3.77 4.21 8.47
N PRO A 17 3.98 5.40 7.88
CA PRO A 17 3.12 5.92 6.82
C PRO A 17 2.91 4.95 5.65
N LEU A 18 3.93 4.13 5.31
CA LEU A 18 3.80 3.10 4.28
C LEU A 18 2.90 1.95 4.70
N SER A 19 2.96 1.53 5.97
CA SER A 19 2.05 0.51 6.52
C SER A 19 0.62 1.04 6.56
N ALA A 20 0.43 2.29 7.02
CA ALA A 20 -0.89 2.91 7.06
C ALA A 20 -1.54 3.01 5.67
N VAL A 21 -0.76 3.36 4.64
CA VAL A 21 -1.22 3.39 3.25
C VAL A 21 -1.51 1.99 2.72
N TYR A 22 -0.67 1.01 3.03
CA TYR A 22 -0.92 -0.38 2.66
C TYR A 22 -2.20 -0.91 3.30
N ASP A 23 -2.36 -0.72 4.60
CA ASP A 23 -3.52 -1.18 5.37
C ASP A 23 -4.80 -0.48 4.92
N ALA A 24 -4.75 0.83 4.65
CA ALA A 24 -5.88 1.56 4.11
C ALA A 24 -6.33 1.03 2.74
N VAL A 25 -5.40 0.56 1.90
CA VAL A 25 -5.72 -0.01 0.59
C VAL A 25 -6.20 -1.45 0.70
N VAL A 26 -5.59 -2.26 1.57
CA VAL A 26 -5.91 -3.71 1.72
C VAL A 26 -7.17 -3.95 2.52
N PHE A 27 -7.40 -3.19 3.59
CA PHE A 27 -8.53 -3.39 4.52
C PHE A 27 -9.71 -2.44 4.26
N SER A 28 -9.59 -1.55 3.29
CA SER A 28 -10.75 -0.80 2.83
C SER A 28 -11.77 -1.75 2.18
N SER A 29 -13.04 -1.63 2.57
CA SER A 29 -14.17 -2.28 1.87
C SER A 29 -14.54 -1.63 0.54
N ASN A 30 -13.97 -0.47 0.18
CA ASN A 30 -14.16 0.10 -1.15
C ASN A 30 -13.52 -0.78 -2.22
N ASP A 31 -14.22 -0.99 -3.33
CA ASP A 31 -13.62 -1.52 -4.54
C ASP A 31 -12.88 -0.37 -5.25
N TRP A 32 -11.60 -0.16 -4.91
CA TRP A 32 -10.77 0.90 -5.49
C TRP A 32 -10.57 0.72 -7.00
N ALA A 33 -10.75 -0.51 -7.51
CA ALA A 33 -10.70 -0.80 -8.93
C ALA A 33 -12.01 -0.44 -9.65
N SER A 34 -13.10 -0.14 -8.93
CA SER A 34 -14.40 0.34 -9.47
C SER A 34 -14.51 1.86 -9.59
N ALA A 35 -13.64 2.61 -8.91
CA ALA A 35 -13.60 4.06 -8.97
C ALA A 35 -12.29 4.54 -9.62
N SER A 36 -12.40 5.20 -10.77
CA SER A 36 -11.27 5.78 -11.52
C SER A 36 -10.33 6.61 -10.64
N ASP A 37 -10.91 7.32 -9.66
CA ASP A 37 -10.21 8.25 -8.77
C ASP A 37 -9.27 7.56 -7.77
N PHE A 38 -9.41 6.24 -7.61
CA PHE A 38 -8.69 5.45 -6.60
C PHE A 38 -7.87 4.30 -7.20
N ALA A 39 -8.24 3.81 -8.39
CA ALA A 39 -7.56 2.69 -9.05
C ALA A 39 -6.05 2.92 -9.27
N TRP A 40 -5.64 4.19 -9.44
CA TRP A 40 -4.23 4.56 -9.59
C TRP A 40 -3.39 4.33 -8.33
N ILE A 41 -4.00 4.39 -7.14
CA ILE A 41 -3.33 4.14 -5.85
C ILE A 41 -2.94 2.67 -5.73
N TYR A 42 -3.85 1.77 -6.13
CA TYR A 42 -3.55 0.34 -6.27
C TYR A 42 -2.37 0.12 -7.23
N GLY A 43 -2.33 0.94 -8.29
CA GLY A 43 -1.24 1.10 -9.26
C GLY A 43 0.13 1.21 -8.62
N ILE A 44 0.22 2.01 -7.57
CA ILE A 44 1.46 2.37 -6.91
C ILE A 44 1.80 1.37 -5.80
N VAL A 45 0.83 1.03 -4.96
CA VAL A 45 1.04 0.25 -3.73
C VAL A 45 1.24 -1.23 -4.03
N ILE A 46 0.29 -1.83 -4.75
CA ILE A 46 0.29 -3.28 -5.00
C ILE A 46 0.99 -3.57 -6.32
N GLY A 47 0.87 -2.67 -7.29
CA GLY A 47 1.37 -2.88 -8.64
C GLY A 47 0.38 -3.73 -9.44
N TRP A 48 0.38 -3.50 -10.75
CA TRP A 48 -0.48 -4.21 -11.68
C TRP A 48 0.41 -4.99 -12.61
N ASP A 49 0.01 -6.21 -12.90
CA ASP A 49 0.60 -6.93 -14.01
C ASP A 49 0.25 -6.22 -15.33
N ARG A 50 0.93 -6.60 -16.42
CA ARG A 50 0.75 -5.91 -17.69
C ARG A 50 -0.70 -6.01 -18.19
N ALA A 51 -1.35 -7.15 -18.00
CA ALA A 51 -2.70 -7.38 -18.48
C ALA A 51 -3.71 -6.55 -17.69
N GLY A 52 -3.68 -6.61 -16.36
CA GLY A 52 -4.58 -5.82 -15.51
C GLY A 52 -4.40 -4.32 -15.72
N LEU A 53 -3.15 -3.84 -15.86
CA LEU A 53 -2.90 -2.41 -16.08
C LEU A 53 -3.51 -1.91 -17.39
N LEU A 54 -3.47 -2.72 -18.45
CA LEU A 54 -4.07 -2.38 -19.73
C LEU A 54 -5.59 -2.46 -19.68
N GLU A 55 -6.16 -3.46 -18.99
CA GLU A 55 -7.59 -3.58 -18.79
C GLU A 55 -8.17 -2.34 -18.09
N VAL A 56 -7.53 -1.91 -16.99
CA VAL A 56 -8.01 -0.77 -16.21
C VAL A 56 -7.68 0.57 -16.85
N ALA A 57 -6.57 0.66 -17.57
CA ALA A 57 -6.34 1.80 -18.44
C ALA A 57 -7.42 1.92 -19.52
N GLY A 58 -7.86 0.81 -20.11
CA GLY A 58 -8.96 0.77 -21.07
C GLY A 58 -10.29 1.18 -20.43
N ARG A 59 -10.61 0.62 -19.25
CA ARG A 59 -11.83 0.94 -18.49
C ARG A 59 -11.96 2.42 -18.13
N TYR A 60 -10.85 3.07 -17.78
CA TYR A 60 -10.84 4.47 -17.31
C TYR A 60 -10.25 5.47 -18.29
N GLY A 61 -9.97 5.06 -19.53
CA GLY A 61 -9.40 5.95 -20.56
C GLY A 61 -8.05 6.55 -20.16
N TRP A 62 -7.20 5.81 -19.45
CA TRP A 62 -5.90 6.33 -19.04
C TRP A 62 -4.95 6.48 -20.23
N SER A 63 -4.28 7.63 -20.31
CA SER A 63 -3.26 7.88 -21.31
C SER A 63 -2.03 7.00 -21.12
N ALA A 64 -1.28 6.76 -22.20
CA ALA A 64 0.00 6.07 -22.15
C ALA A 64 0.99 6.74 -21.16
N GLU A 65 0.95 8.08 -21.07
CA GLU A 65 1.75 8.85 -20.11
C GLU A 65 1.37 8.52 -18.66
N LYS A 66 0.06 8.44 -18.36
CA LYS A 66 -0.43 8.06 -17.02
C LYS A 66 0.04 6.65 -16.65
N ILE A 67 -0.05 5.70 -17.58
CA ILE A 67 0.45 4.32 -17.38
C ILE A 67 1.95 4.31 -17.08
N ILE A 68 2.76 5.05 -17.85
CA ILE A 68 4.21 5.15 -17.64
C ILE A 68 4.52 5.74 -16.26
N ARG A 69 3.84 6.83 -15.89
CA ARG A 69 3.98 7.48 -14.59
C ARG A 69 3.64 6.53 -13.44
N LEU A 70 2.55 5.75 -13.56
CA LEU A 70 2.17 4.78 -12.53
C LEU A 70 3.24 3.69 -12.34
N ARG A 71 3.83 3.19 -13.43
CA ARG A 71 4.93 2.22 -13.35
C ARG A 71 6.18 2.81 -12.67
N GLN A 72 6.48 4.08 -12.92
CA GLN A 72 7.60 4.77 -12.26
C GLN A 72 7.33 4.94 -10.77
N LEU A 73 6.12 5.36 -10.40
CA LEU A 73 5.70 5.53 -9.01
C LEU A 73 5.73 4.21 -8.24
N HIS A 74 5.23 3.12 -8.82
CA HIS A 74 5.32 1.78 -8.22
C HIS A 74 6.77 1.36 -7.96
N ARG A 75 7.68 1.60 -8.91
CA ARG A 75 9.12 1.31 -8.71
C ARG A 75 9.72 2.16 -7.59
N ALA A 76 9.35 3.43 -7.48
CA ALA A 76 9.80 4.31 -6.41
C ALA A 76 9.28 3.82 -5.04
N TYR A 77 8.00 3.45 -4.98
CA TYR A 77 7.37 2.89 -3.78
C TYR A 77 8.08 1.60 -3.31
N ARG A 78 8.37 0.66 -4.21
CA ARG A 78 9.12 -0.58 -3.88
C ARG A 78 10.53 -0.30 -3.36
N LYS A 79 11.20 0.74 -3.87
CA LYS A 79 12.51 1.16 -3.36
C LYS A 79 12.42 1.68 -1.93
N LEU A 80 11.39 2.48 -1.62
CA LEU A 80 11.14 2.96 -0.26
C LEU A 80 10.85 1.81 0.71
N GLN A 81 9.96 0.89 0.36
CA GLN A 81 9.70 -0.32 1.16
C GLN A 81 10.97 -1.12 1.45
N THR A 82 11.83 -1.28 0.44
CA THR A 82 13.09 -2.02 0.60
C THR A 82 14.09 -1.27 1.47
N ALA A 83 14.12 0.07 1.40
CA ALA A 83 14.98 0.89 2.24
C ALA A 83 14.55 0.83 3.71
N GLU A 84 13.25 0.92 3.99
CA GLU A 84 12.70 0.76 5.35
C GLU A 84 12.98 -0.63 5.91
N ALA A 85 12.75 -1.70 5.13
CA ALA A 85 13.05 -3.06 5.56
C ALA A 85 14.53 -3.24 5.95
N LYS A 86 15.45 -2.59 5.21
CA LYS A 86 16.89 -2.61 5.52
C LYS A 86 17.25 -1.81 6.77
N LEU A 87 16.53 -0.72 7.06
CA LEU A 87 16.73 0.08 8.27
C LEU A 87 16.21 -0.67 9.50
N SER A 88 15.04 -1.31 9.39
CA SER A 88 14.45 -2.16 10.43
C SER A 88 15.32 -3.39 10.73
N GLY A 89 15.86 -4.05 9.69
CA GLY A 89 16.74 -5.21 9.86
C GLY A 89 18.12 -4.91 10.46
N LYS A 90 18.56 -3.64 10.49
CA LYS A 90 19.84 -3.24 11.11
C LYS A 90 19.76 -2.99 12.61
N GLN A 91 18.56 -2.91 13.20
CA GLN A 91 18.41 -2.73 14.65
C GLN A 91 18.46 -4.07 15.43
N GLY A 92 18.66 -5.20 14.75
CA GLY A 92 18.61 -6.55 15.35
C GLY A 92 19.95 -7.25 15.61
N THR A 93 21.11 -6.62 15.39
CA THR A 93 22.43 -7.28 15.61
C THR A 93 23.29 -6.51 16.60
N HIS A 94 22.89 -6.54 17.87
CA HIS A 94 23.81 -6.46 19.00
C HIS A 94 23.46 -7.58 19.98
N GLY A 95 24.17 -8.69 19.86
CA GLY A 95 24.20 -9.82 20.78
C GLY A 95 25.53 -10.53 20.59
#